data_AF-A0A2H0BVW2-F1
#
_entry.id   AF-A0A2H0BVW2-F1
#
_cell.length_a   1.000
_cell.length_b   1.000
_cell.length_c   1.000
_cell.angle_alpha   90.00
_cell.angle_beta   90.00
_cell.angle_gamma   90.00
#
_symmetry.space_group_name_H-M   'P 1'
#
loop_
_entity.id
_entity.type
_entity.pdbx_description
1 polymer ?
#
loop_
_entity_poly.entity_id
_entity_poly.type
_entity_poly.pdbx_seq_one_letter_code
_entity_poly.pdbx_strand_id
1 'polypeptide(L)' 'MKNVTIYSTPSCHFCHATKEFFKEHSIVFNDYNVSEDSAKRDEMIQKSGQMGVPVIFVDNEMVIGFDEPKLRKLLEIKN' A
#
# COMPACT_ATOMS: atom_id res chain seq x y z
N MET A 1 -2.30 2.60 16.93
CA MET A 1 -1.84 1.61 15.94
C MET A 1 -2.24 2.15 14.58
N LYS A 2 -1.31 2.26 13.64
CA LYS A 2 -1.62 2.79 12.30
C LYS A 2 -2.24 1.69 11.46
N ASN A 3 -3.39 1.95 10.84
CA ASN A 3 -4.01 1.00 9.94
C ASN A 3 -3.37 1.13 8.57
N VAL A 4 -2.51 0.18 8.23
CA VAL A 4 -1.90 0.14 6.90
C VAL A 4 -2.69 -0.80 6.02
N THR A 5 -3.12 -0.32 4.87
CA THR A 5 -3.79 -1.11 3.85
C THR A 5 -3.04 -0.94 2.54
N ILE A 6 -2.64 -2.03 1.91
CA ILE A 6 -1.98 -2.03 0.61
C ILE A 6 -2.89 -2.69 -0.41
N TYR A 7 -3.18 -1.95 -1.47
CA TYR A 7 -3.77 -2.48 -2.69
C TYR A 7 -2.64 -2.86 -3.63
N SER A 8 -2.57 -4.16 -3.90
CA SER A 8 -1.50 -4.74 -4.66
C SER A 8 -2.01 -5.68 -5.76
N THR A 9 -1.11 -6.02 -6.68
CA THR A 9 -1.37 -7.03 -7.71
C THR A 9 -0.24 -8.06 -7.68
N PRO A 10 -0.53 -9.35 -7.86
CA PRO A 10 0.44 -10.44 -7.73
C PRO A 10 1.56 -10.34 -8.77
N SER A 11 1.28 -9.72 -9.91
CA SER A 11 2.25 -9.56 -11.01
C SER A 11 3.16 -8.32 -10.88
N CYS A 12 3.04 -7.52 -9.81
CA CYS A 12 3.79 -6.27 -9.70
C CYS A 12 4.97 -6.38 -8.72
N HIS A 13 6.19 -6.18 -9.21
CA HIS A 13 7.41 -6.20 -8.38
C HIS A 13 7.38 -5.15 -7.26
N PHE A 14 6.88 -3.94 -7.51
CA PHE A 14 6.80 -2.88 -6.51
C PHE A 14 5.89 -3.24 -5.32
N CYS A 15 4.84 -4.00 -5.57
CA CYS A 15 3.97 -4.51 -4.53
C CYS A 15 4.72 -5.43 -3.56
N HIS A 16 5.60 -6.29 -4.08
CA HIS A 16 6.41 -7.19 -3.26
C HIS A 16 7.37 -6.39 -2.37
N ALA A 17 8.09 -5.43 -2.94
CA ALA A 17 9.01 -4.56 -2.20
C ALA A 17 8.29 -3.82 -1.04
N THR A 18 7.08 -3.31 -1.30
CA THR A 18 6.28 -2.63 -0.27
C THR A 18 5.89 -3.57 0.87
N LYS A 19 5.46 -4.80 0.56
CA LYS A 19 5.11 -5.80 1.59
C LYS A 19 6.31 -6.23 2.41
N GLU A 20 7.45 -6.41 1.76
CA GLU A 20 8.70 -6.78 2.41
C GLU A 20 9.16 -5.69 3.37
N PHE A 21 9.11 -4.43 2.94
CA PHE A 21 9.39 -3.26 3.79
C PHE A 21 8.52 -3.25 5.05
N PHE A 22 7.20 -3.44 4.92
CA PHE A 22 6.33 -3.50 6.10
C PHE A 22 6.64 -4.70 7.00
N LYS A 23 6.94 -5.88 6.43
CA LYS A 23 7.33 -7.06 7.21
C LYS A 23 8.64 -6.85 7.95
N GLU A 24 9.65 -6.27 7.30
CA GLU A 24 10.96 -5.97 7.90
C GLU A 24 10.80 -5.04 9.10
N HIS A 25 9.91 -4.04 8.98
CA HIS A 25 9.60 -3.12 10.06
C HIS A 25 8.53 -3.63 11.05
N SER A 26 8.09 -4.88 10.94
CA SER A 26 7.03 -5.49 11.79
C SER A 26 5.74 -4.67 11.84
N ILE A 27 5.38 -4.05 10.72
CA ILE A 27 4.17 -3.24 10.57
C ILE A 27 3.02 -4.15 10.19
N VAL A 28 1.90 -3.99 10.87
CA VAL A 28 0.66 -4.71 10.53
C VAL A 28 0.02 -4.01 9.34
N PHE A 29 -0.16 -4.74 8.24
CA PHE A 29 -0.82 -4.24 7.03
C PHE A 29 -1.83 -5.24 6.47
N ASN A 30 -2.91 -4.72 5.89
CA ASN A 30 -3.88 -5.49 5.13
C ASN A 30 -3.52 -5.47 3.64
N ASP A 31 -3.29 -6.64 3.07
CA ASP A 31 -3.06 -6.81 1.64
C ASP A 31 -4.36 -7.13 0.91
N TYR A 32 -4.76 -6.26 -0.01
CA TYR A 32 -5.89 -6.49 -0.91
C TYR A 32 -5.39 -6.66 -2.34
N ASN A 33 -5.68 -7.84 -2.91
CA ASN A 33 -5.36 -8.13 -4.29
C ASN A 33 -6.42 -7.56 -5.24
N VAL A 34 -6.14 -6.41 -5.85
CA VAL A 34 -7.05 -5.77 -6.81
C VAL A 34 -7.07 -6.45 -8.18
N SER A 35 -6.16 -7.39 -8.43
CA SER A 35 -6.12 -8.17 -9.67
C SER A 35 -7.11 -9.33 -9.65
N GLU A 36 -7.36 -9.90 -8.48
CA GLU A 36 -8.37 -10.95 -8.28
C GLU A 36 -9.72 -10.35 -7.88
N ASP A 37 -9.70 -9.23 -7.16
CA ASP A 37 -10.89 -8.60 -6.59
C ASP A 37 -11.20 -7.27 -7.28
N SER A 38 -12.10 -7.33 -8.28
CA SER A 38 -12.51 -6.17 -9.07
C SER A 38 -13.21 -5.10 -8.22
N ALA A 39 -13.91 -5.48 -7.16
CA ALA A 39 -14.54 -4.53 -6.23
C ALA A 39 -13.48 -3.69 -5.51
N LYS A 40 -12.38 -4.32 -5.08
CA LYS A 40 -11.25 -3.62 -4.44
C LYS A 40 -10.49 -2.74 -5.43
N ARG A 41 -10.41 -3.14 -6.70
CA ARG A 41 -9.87 -2.30 -7.78
C ARG A 41 -10.68 -1.02 -7.95
N ASP A 42 -12.00 -1.13 -8.05
CA ASP A 42 -12.89 0.03 -8.16
C ASP A 42 -12.79 0.92 -6.92
N GLU A 43 -12.77 0.34 -5.71
CA GLU A 43 -12.56 1.08 -4.46
C GLU A 43 -11.23 1.85 -4.47
N MET A 44 -10.14 1.21 -4.92
CA MET A 44 -8.83 1.82 -5.05
C MET A 44 -8.83 2.98 -6.05
N ILE A 45 -9.47 2.82 -7.21
CA ILE A 45 -9.56 3.86 -8.24
C ILE A 45 -10.43 5.02 -7.74
N GLN A 46 -11.56 4.74 -7.09
CA GLN A 46 -12.43 5.77 -6.54
C GLN A 46 -11.75 6.55 -5.41
N LYS A 47 -10.99 5.86 -4.54
CA LYS A 47 -10.26 6.52 -3.46
C LYS A 47 -9.06 7.29 -3.96
N SER A 48 -8.21 6.68 -4.81
CA SER A 48 -6.95 7.27 -5.26
C SER A 48 -7.08 8.19 -6.46
N GLY A 49 -8.18 8.10 -7.21
CA GLY A 49 -8.35 8.79 -8.50
C GLY A 49 -7.43 8.26 -9.60
N GLN A 50 -6.64 7.22 -9.34
CA GLN A 50 -5.62 6.72 -10.26
C GLN A 50 -5.71 5.20 -10.43
N MET A 51 -5.32 4.72 -11.62
CA MET A 51 -5.26 3.27 -11.93
C MET A 51 -3.90 2.63 -11.61
N GLY A 52 -2.99 3.37 -10.96
CA GLY A 52 -1.65 2.90 -10.67
C GLY A 52 -1.59 2.05 -9.39
N VAL A 53 -0.85 0.94 -9.43
CA VAL A 53 -0.51 0.10 -8.27
C VAL A 53 1.00 0.13 -8.04
N PRO A 54 1.48 -0.04 -6.79
CA PRO A 54 0.74 -0.26 -5.53
C PRO A 54 0.05 1.01 -5.01
N VAL A 55 -1.04 0.88 -4.26
CA VAL A 55 -1.63 2.00 -3.49
C VAL A 55 -1.62 1.63 -2.01
N ILE A 56 -0.96 2.45 -1.20
CA ILE A 56 -0.92 2.27 0.26
C ILE A 56 -1.80 3.33 0.91
N PHE A 57 -2.64 2.90 1.83
CA PHE A 57 -3.38 3.74 2.75
C PHE A 57 -2.80 3.55 4.14
N VAL A 58 -2.39 4.64 4.77
CA VAL A 58 -1.91 4.67 6.15
C VAL A 58 -2.86 5.58 6.92
N ASP A 59 -3.80 4.98 7.64
CA ASP A 59 -4.91 5.65 8.30
C ASP A 59 -5.68 6.61 7.36
N ASN A 60 -5.33 7.90 7.38
CA ASN A 60 -5.98 8.96 6.63
C ASN A 60 -5.12 9.51 5.48
N GLU A 61 -3.89 9.01 5.35
CA GLU A 61 -2.94 9.37 4.32
C GLU A 61 -2.91 8.29 3.23
N MET A 62 -2.74 8.72 1.99
CA MET A 62 -2.63 7.82 0.85
C MET A 62 -1.31 8.06 0.12
N VAL A 63 -0.68 6.95 -0.23
CA VAL A 63 0.53 6.89 -1.03
C VAL A 63 0.22 6.07 -2.27
N ILE A 64 0.49 6.66 -3.42
CA ILE A 64 0.32 6.02 -4.72
C ILE A 64 1.72 5.67 -5.21
N GLY A 65 1.92 4.42 -5.61
CA GLY A 65 3.22 3.87 -5.93
C GLY A 65 4.02 3.40 -4.71
N PHE A 66 5.22 2.89 -4.97
CA PHE A 66 6.18 2.56 -3.93
C PHE A 66 7.05 3.78 -3.62
N ASP A 67 6.63 4.58 -2.65
CA ASP A 67 7.38 5.72 -2.13
C ASP A 67 7.95 5.39 -0.75
N GLU A 68 9.11 4.74 -0.72
CA GLU A 68 9.85 4.45 0.51
C GLU A 68 10.00 5.68 1.45
N PRO A 69 10.47 6.87 0.99
CA PRO A 69 10.64 8.00 1.91
C PRO A 69 9.31 8.50 2.50
N LYS A 70 8.22 8.42 1.74
CA LYS A 70 6.89 8.83 2.21
C LYS A 70 6.35 7.82 3.21
N LEU A 71 6.48 6.51 2.92
CA LEU A 71 6.10 5.43 3.82
C LEU A 71 6.87 5.49 5.15
N ARG A 72 8.19 5.71 5.11
CA ARG A 72 9.01 5.89 6.32
C ARG A 72 8.51 7.03 7.19
N LYS A 73 8.20 8.18 6.57
CA LYS A 73 7.67 9.35 7.27
C LYS A 73 6.28 9.09 7.86
N LEU A 74 5.39 8.45 7.10
CA LEU A 74 4.03 8.12 7.52
C LEU A 74 4.00 7.09 8.65
N LEU A 75 4.89 6.11 8.60
CA LEU A 75 4.98 5.04 9.58
C LEU A 75 5.89 5.39 10.76
N GLU A 76 6.44 6.61 10.77
CA GLU A 76 7.36 7.12 11.80
C GLU A 76 8.55 6.17 12.04
N ILE A 77 9.01 5.52 10.97
CA ILE A 77 10.19 4.64 11.00
C ILE A 77 11.41 5.54 11.15
N LYS A 78 11.96 5.60 12.37
CA LYS A 78 13.21 6.32 12.66
C LYS A 78 14.39 5.49 12.17
N ASN A 79 15.31 6.16 11.45
CA ASN A 79 16.64 5.67 11.14
C ASN A 79 17.57 5.82 12.34
#